data_AF-A0AAJ6QCF2-F1
#
_entry.id   AF-A0AAJ6QCF2-F1
#
_cell.length_a   1.000
_cell.length_b   1.000
_cell.length_c   1.000
_cell.angle_alpha   90.00
_cell.angle_beta   90.00
_cell.angle_gamma   90.00
#
_symmetry.space_group_name_H-M   'P 1'
#
loop_
_entity.id
_entity.type
_entity.pdbx_description
1 polymer ?
#
loop_
_entity_poly.entity_id
_entity_poly.type
_entity_poly.pdbx_seq_one_letter_code
_entity_poly.pdbx_strand_id
1 'polypeptide(L)'
;MLSSSTNQNASPGSLCDVFNLYQTKPDNRGRTSWTKELPENLVEPAEGAESSSYAIIVRNIKCYDGRKSLTIHSIVLQSEPLKKFLTPVMAGYPGLTMSLDRIEFSKPFKPFVHRWENFTAARESEQDATTKAHVDLLYGLLESELHDTISRKSDLISNGVVTHALLWTLFQPGDIIFSVLDNRPRAFICGTGDMDSRTGTFELNGKYIDFDGDKFGFSTYEFQLEAFEGTCPITDLSVAPLAYHENRDAIEKELLLRGSLWESLRGYHYKQYDGVGKGYLFGREVKLNITSRIVIDTAAYITFNPNEEFHLSNTIAGELSEVQRMIATPMLRGYALKDKKWLEFFVDNVTDITWNAQAFQSLVLPDNQQHLKKLILAVAKSKSNGLEVFDDVVQGKGRGVIMLLRGPPGVGKTLTAEGVAEVMKVPLYVLSAADLGTSPSRVEERLKDVLSIVPKWGAVLLLDEADVFMEARNSTDLARNELVSIFLRVLEYYEGILFLTSNRAENMDPAFESRIHVSICYPELTETTRRQIWMQFLAAPNVEKFSNEQLDEIAKLELNGRQIKNVLRTAHLLAQEENTSVSYGDVQTILSLRSV
;
A
#
# COMPACT_ATOMS: atom_id res chain seq x y z
N MET A 1 64.96 25.70 20.92
CA MET A 1 65.19 25.77 22.38
C MET A 1 64.29 26.83 22.97
N LEU A 2 63.33 26.45 23.83
CA LEU A 2 62.89 27.20 25.01
C LEU A 2 61.98 26.29 25.86
N SER A 3 62.33 26.20 27.15
CA SER A 3 61.66 25.58 28.32
C SER A 3 61.32 24.09 28.31
N SER A 4 62.34 23.27 28.60
CA SER A 4 62.19 22.05 29.40
C SER A 4 62.10 22.41 30.89
N SER A 5 60.96 22.12 31.53
CA SER A 5 60.57 22.14 32.98
C SER A 5 59.22 22.88 33.07
N THR A 6 58.10 22.32 33.52
CA THR A 6 57.77 21.64 34.78
C THR A 6 56.36 21.04 34.63
N ASN A 7 56.16 19.72 34.77
CA ASN A 7 54.80 19.15 34.96
C ASN A 7 54.84 17.72 35.55
N GLN A 8 55.79 17.43 36.44
CA GLN A 8 55.88 16.10 37.08
C GLN A 8 54.91 15.91 38.27
N ASN A 9 54.12 16.94 38.64
CA ASN A 9 53.22 16.91 39.82
C ASN A 9 51.76 17.37 39.53
N ALA A 10 51.31 17.39 38.28
CA ALA A 10 49.90 17.71 37.97
C ALA A 10 49.00 16.49 38.29
N SER A 11 47.86 16.70 38.95
CA SER A 11 46.90 15.63 39.22
C SER A 11 46.27 15.14 37.90
N PRO A 12 45.90 13.84 37.78
CA PRO A 12 45.30 13.30 36.56
C PRO A 12 44.11 14.16 36.09
N GLY A 13 44.13 14.62 34.83
CA GLY A 13 43.06 15.44 34.25
C GLY A 13 43.07 16.95 34.58
N SER A 14 44.08 17.46 35.29
CA SER A 14 44.15 18.87 35.72
C SER A 14 44.76 19.85 34.69
N LEU A 15 45.25 19.36 33.56
CA LEU A 15 45.87 20.17 32.50
C LEU A 15 44.87 20.43 31.37
N CYS A 16 44.62 21.70 31.04
CA CYS A 16 43.78 22.12 29.90
C CYS A 16 44.63 22.24 28.63
N ASP A 17 45.15 21.10 28.15
CA ASP A 17 45.97 21.00 26.94
C ASP A 17 45.76 19.63 26.27
N VAL A 18 46.09 19.51 24.98
CA VAL A 18 45.96 18.26 24.23
C VAL A 18 47.26 17.47 24.30
N PHE A 19 47.23 16.28 24.91
CA PHE A 19 48.37 15.38 24.98
C PHE A 19 48.36 14.37 23.82
N ASN A 20 49.05 14.71 22.73
CA ASN A 20 49.09 13.86 21.53
C ASN A 20 50.04 12.65 21.71
N LEU A 21 49.54 11.46 21.38
CA LEU A 21 50.29 10.22 21.28
C LEU A 21 50.11 9.63 19.88
N TYR A 22 51.19 9.06 19.33
CA TYR A 22 51.25 8.51 17.99
C TYR A 22 51.51 7.00 18.04
N GLN A 23 51.00 6.27 17.07
CA GLN A 23 51.15 4.82 17.00
C GLN A 23 52.59 4.45 16.62
N THR A 24 53.21 3.52 17.35
CA THR A 24 54.55 3.00 17.01
C THR A 24 54.47 2.13 15.75
N LYS A 25 55.60 1.96 15.06
CA LYS A 25 55.74 0.94 14.01
C LYS A 25 55.35 -0.44 14.59
N PRO A 26 54.63 -1.30 13.85
CA PRO A 26 54.28 -2.63 14.31
C PRO A 26 55.55 -3.45 14.64
N ASP A 27 55.53 -4.18 15.76
CA ASP A 27 56.60 -5.13 16.07
C ASP A 27 56.55 -6.33 15.10
N ASN A 28 57.52 -7.25 15.21
CA ASN A 28 57.61 -8.44 14.34
C ASN A 28 56.40 -9.40 14.46
N ARG A 29 55.44 -9.12 15.35
CA ARG A 29 54.17 -9.85 15.51
C ARG A 29 52.96 -8.98 15.16
N GLY A 30 53.17 -7.82 14.52
CA GLY A 30 52.12 -6.90 14.09
C GLY A 30 51.50 -6.07 15.22
N ARG A 31 52.07 -6.09 16.43
CA ARG A 31 51.52 -5.36 17.59
C ARG A 31 52.07 -3.94 17.62
N THR A 32 51.20 -2.98 17.89
CA THR A 32 51.56 -1.55 18.00
C THR A 32 51.36 -1.04 19.41
N SER A 33 52.08 0.01 19.79
CA SER A 33 51.92 0.74 21.05
C SER A 33 51.79 2.25 20.77
N TRP A 34 51.67 3.07 21.81
CA TRP A 34 51.57 4.53 21.70
C TRP A 34 52.86 5.19 22.19
N THR A 35 53.39 6.13 21.42
CA THR A 35 54.60 6.92 21.72
C THR A 35 54.30 8.42 21.67
N LYS A 36 55.12 9.24 22.33
CA LYS A 36 55.02 10.71 22.26
C LYS A 36 55.70 11.28 21.00
N GLU A 37 56.54 10.48 20.36
CA GLU A 37 57.35 10.90 19.21
C GLU A 37 56.54 10.79 17.92
N LEU A 38 56.55 11.86 17.11
CA LEU A 38 55.92 11.87 15.81
C LEU A 38 56.61 10.82 14.90
N PRO A 39 55.88 9.96 14.17
CA PRO A 39 56.50 8.97 13.32
C PRO A 39 57.47 9.61 12.31
N GLU A 40 58.72 9.15 12.28
CA GLU A 40 59.81 9.75 11.49
C GLU A 40 59.58 9.75 9.97
N ASN A 41 58.63 8.92 9.48
CA ASN A 41 58.33 8.77 8.05
C ASN A 41 57.10 9.57 7.58
N LEU A 42 56.69 10.60 8.32
CA LEU A 42 55.63 11.50 7.89
C LEU A 42 56.21 12.54 6.94
N VAL A 43 55.84 12.43 5.66
CA VAL A 43 56.08 13.50 4.68
C VAL A 43 55.09 14.62 4.99
N GLU A 44 55.54 15.88 5.01
CA GLU A 44 54.62 17.01 5.16
C GLU A 44 53.51 16.96 4.10
N PRO A 45 52.24 17.25 4.46
CA PRO A 45 51.16 17.27 3.48
C PRO A 45 51.49 18.27 2.35
N ALA A 46 51.61 17.77 1.11
CA ALA A 46 51.91 18.60 -0.06
C ALA A 46 50.77 19.60 -0.40
N GLU A 47 49.57 19.40 0.15
CA GLU A 47 48.46 20.34 0.05
C GLU A 47 48.64 21.49 1.08
N GLY A 48 49.47 22.48 0.72
CA GLY A 48 49.75 23.70 1.48
C GLY A 48 49.52 25.00 0.67
N ALA A 49 50.18 26.10 1.05
CA ALA A 49 49.99 27.43 0.44
C ALA A 49 50.29 27.49 -1.08
N GLU A 50 51.22 26.66 -1.56
CA GLU A 50 51.51 26.54 -3.00
C GLU A 50 50.36 25.87 -3.76
N SER A 51 49.81 24.78 -3.22
CA SER A 51 48.70 24.05 -3.84
C SER A 51 47.41 24.87 -3.93
N SER A 52 47.18 25.81 -3.00
CA SER A 52 46.00 26.70 -3.02
C SER A 52 46.00 27.75 -4.14
N SER A 53 47.12 27.91 -4.85
CA SER A 53 47.22 28.83 -5.99
C SER A 53 46.76 28.21 -7.32
N TYR A 54 46.52 26.90 -7.35
CA TYR A 54 46.11 26.17 -8.55
C TYR A 54 44.59 26.11 -8.69
N ALA A 55 44.09 26.10 -9.93
CA ALA A 55 42.64 25.99 -10.17
C ALA A 55 42.08 24.60 -9.83
N ILE A 56 42.91 23.56 -10.02
CA ILE A 56 42.55 22.14 -9.92
C ILE A 56 43.71 21.38 -9.29
N ILE A 57 43.43 20.52 -8.29
CA ILE A 57 44.40 19.55 -7.76
C ILE A 57 44.02 18.16 -8.26
N VAL A 58 44.97 17.47 -8.89
CA VAL A 58 44.80 16.12 -9.43
C VAL A 58 45.61 15.14 -8.60
N ARG A 59 44.94 14.14 -8.02
CA ARG A 59 45.59 13.04 -7.28
C ARG A 59 45.71 11.83 -8.19
N ASN A 60 46.94 11.35 -8.39
CA ASN A 60 47.23 10.21 -9.25
C ASN A 60 47.60 8.97 -8.41
N ILE A 61 47.17 7.80 -8.88
CA ILE A 61 47.57 6.50 -8.33
C ILE A 61 48.26 5.66 -9.40
N LYS A 62 49.11 4.72 -8.97
CA LYS A 62 49.76 3.78 -9.89
C LYS A 62 48.71 2.93 -10.60
N CYS A 63 48.80 2.89 -11.93
CA CYS A 63 48.03 1.97 -12.75
C CYS A 63 48.95 0.84 -13.24
N TYR A 64 48.41 -0.37 -13.34
CA TYR A 64 49.14 -1.55 -13.81
C TYR A 64 48.49 -2.15 -15.08
N ASP A 65 47.71 -1.34 -15.80
CA ASP A 65 46.95 -1.75 -17.00
C ASP A 65 47.82 -1.88 -18.28
N GLY A 66 49.11 -1.56 -18.20
CA GLY A 66 50.07 -1.62 -19.30
C GLY A 66 49.96 -0.47 -20.32
N ARG A 67 48.94 0.41 -20.21
CA ARG A 67 48.75 1.57 -21.09
C ARG A 67 49.21 2.87 -20.44
N LYS A 68 49.02 3.02 -19.13
CA LYS A 68 49.47 4.18 -18.36
C LYS A 68 50.20 3.73 -17.09
N SER A 69 51.21 4.49 -16.67
CA SER A 69 51.88 4.28 -15.37
C SER A 69 51.10 4.90 -14.20
N LEU A 70 50.27 5.91 -14.48
CA LEU A 70 49.45 6.64 -13.52
C LEU A 70 48.03 6.85 -14.07
N THR A 71 47.02 6.80 -13.20
CA THR A 71 45.61 7.14 -13.48
C THR A 71 45.13 8.13 -12.43
N ILE A 72 44.18 9.00 -12.82
CA ILE A 72 43.62 9.97 -11.89
C ILE A 72 42.69 9.25 -10.92
N HIS A 73 43.00 9.37 -9.63
CA HIS A 73 42.16 8.89 -8.54
C HIS A 73 41.05 9.89 -8.20
N SER A 74 41.43 11.15 -8.03
CA SER A 74 40.48 12.23 -7.75
C SER A 74 40.94 13.60 -8.22
N ILE A 75 39.97 14.49 -8.43
CA ILE A 75 40.13 15.87 -8.90
C ILE A 75 39.46 16.77 -7.87
N VAL A 76 40.23 17.67 -7.24
CA VAL A 76 39.71 18.69 -6.33
C VAL A 76 39.61 20.01 -7.08
N LEU A 77 38.42 20.62 -7.08
CA LEU A 77 38.18 21.93 -7.69
C LEU A 77 38.36 23.06 -6.67
N GLN A 78 39.22 24.02 -7.00
CA GLN A 78 39.47 25.21 -6.19
C GLN A 78 39.02 26.50 -6.87
N SER A 79 38.93 26.49 -8.21
CA SER A 79 38.56 27.67 -9.00
C SER A 79 37.08 28.06 -8.87
N GLU A 80 36.82 29.25 -8.31
CA GLU A 80 35.46 29.79 -8.18
C GLU A 80 34.70 29.98 -9.51
N PRO A 81 35.30 30.53 -10.59
CA PRO A 81 34.65 30.59 -11.90
C PRO A 81 34.23 29.20 -12.42
N LEU A 82 35.06 28.18 -12.21
CA LEU A 82 34.78 26.81 -12.62
C LEU A 82 33.62 26.19 -11.82
N LYS A 83 33.55 26.45 -10.50
CA LYS A 83 32.42 26.00 -9.67
C LYS A 83 31.11 26.64 -10.12
N LYS A 84 31.12 27.94 -10.42
CA LYS A 84 29.94 28.66 -10.94
C LYS A 84 29.48 28.11 -12.28
N PHE A 85 30.42 27.82 -13.19
CA PHE A 85 30.13 27.17 -14.47
C PHE A 85 29.50 25.79 -14.30
N LEU A 86 30.03 24.95 -13.40
CA LEU A 86 29.53 23.59 -13.17
C LEU A 86 28.21 23.55 -12.40
N THR A 87 27.82 24.61 -11.70
CA THR A 87 26.57 24.66 -10.92
C THR A 87 25.32 24.32 -11.75
N PRO A 88 25.03 24.99 -12.88
CA PRO A 88 23.92 24.60 -13.74
C PRO A 88 24.12 23.23 -14.39
N VAL A 89 25.34 22.86 -14.79
CA VAL A 89 25.64 21.57 -15.43
C VAL A 89 25.37 20.39 -14.48
N MET A 90 25.65 20.57 -13.18
CA MET A 90 25.54 19.54 -12.14
C MET A 90 24.27 19.68 -11.28
N ALA A 91 23.35 20.58 -11.65
CA ALA A 91 22.11 20.82 -10.92
C ALA A 91 21.29 19.54 -10.72
N GLY A 92 20.89 19.25 -9.48
CA GLY A 92 20.05 18.10 -9.14
C GLY A 92 20.78 16.74 -9.09
N TYR A 93 22.10 16.68 -9.29
CA TYR A 93 22.85 15.43 -9.12
C TYR A 93 23.00 15.10 -7.62
N PRO A 94 22.65 13.88 -7.16
CA PRO A 94 22.66 13.55 -5.74
C PRO A 94 24.06 13.55 -5.14
N GLY A 95 24.18 14.04 -3.90
CA GLY A 95 25.44 14.06 -3.16
C GLY A 95 26.43 15.14 -3.60
N LEU A 96 26.00 16.10 -4.41
CA LEU A 96 26.88 17.11 -5.01
C LEU A 96 26.41 18.54 -4.69
N THR A 97 27.22 19.26 -3.90
CA THR A 97 26.93 20.65 -3.49
C THR A 97 28.03 21.57 -4.01
N MET A 98 27.72 22.31 -5.09
CA MET A 98 28.69 23.18 -5.78
C MET A 98 29.10 24.44 -5.01
N SER A 99 28.42 24.76 -3.91
CA SER A 99 28.73 25.92 -3.06
C SER A 99 29.80 25.63 -1.99
N LEU A 100 30.32 24.41 -1.92
CA LEU A 100 31.36 24.06 -0.94
C LEU A 100 32.72 24.66 -1.32
N ASP A 101 33.49 25.05 -0.31
CA ASP A 101 34.84 25.60 -0.49
C ASP A 101 35.78 24.59 -1.18
N ARG A 102 35.58 23.30 -0.91
CA ARG A 102 36.36 22.19 -1.47
C ARG A 102 35.43 21.14 -2.06
N ILE A 103 35.53 20.93 -3.37
CA ILE A 103 34.72 19.93 -4.09
C ILE A 103 35.69 18.91 -4.68
N GLU A 104 35.50 17.64 -4.34
CA GLU A 104 36.33 16.55 -4.83
C GLU A 104 35.48 15.56 -5.63
N PHE A 105 35.91 15.27 -6.85
CA PHE A 105 35.37 14.21 -7.68
C PHE A 105 36.34 13.04 -7.71
N SER A 106 35.85 11.83 -7.49
CA SER A 106 36.65 10.61 -7.53
C SER A 106 36.24 9.72 -8.69
N LYS A 107 37.15 8.82 -9.09
CA LYS A 107 36.87 7.75 -10.05
C LYS A 107 35.63 6.94 -9.61
N PRO A 108 34.69 6.59 -10.50
CA PRO A 108 34.77 6.68 -11.97
C PRO A 108 34.24 7.99 -12.57
N PHE A 109 34.20 9.09 -11.80
CA PHE A 109 33.73 10.40 -12.24
C PHE A 109 32.28 10.36 -12.78
N LYS A 110 31.41 9.60 -12.10
CA LYS A 110 30.02 9.35 -12.51
C LYS A 110 29.26 10.60 -12.98
N PRO A 111 29.28 11.75 -12.26
CA PRO A 111 28.54 12.94 -12.68
C PRO A 111 28.92 13.41 -14.09
N PHE A 112 30.21 13.34 -14.44
CA PHE A 112 30.70 13.76 -15.76
C PHE A 112 30.37 12.73 -16.85
N VAL A 113 30.38 11.43 -16.56
CA VAL A 113 30.01 10.40 -17.53
C VAL A 113 28.51 10.42 -17.84
N HIS A 114 27.67 10.72 -16.85
CA HIS A 114 26.24 10.89 -17.05
C HIS A 114 25.95 12.16 -17.87
N ARG A 115 26.58 13.29 -17.50
CA ARG A 115 26.29 14.61 -18.07
C ARG A 115 27.30 15.08 -19.11
N TRP A 116 28.00 14.16 -19.76
CA TRP A 116 29.10 14.50 -20.67
C TRP A 116 28.67 15.41 -21.81
N GLU A 117 27.51 15.14 -22.41
CA GLU A 117 26.96 15.95 -23.51
C GLU A 117 26.60 17.36 -23.02
N ASN A 118 25.90 17.46 -21.89
CA ASN A 118 25.55 18.75 -21.27
C ASN A 118 26.80 19.55 -20.90
N PHE A 119 27.82 18.90 -20.35
CA PHE A 119 29.09 19.53 -20.01
C PHE A 119 29.83 20.02 -21.27
N THR A 120 29.83 19.24 -22.34
CA THR A 120 30.44 19.61 -23.63
C THR A 120 29.72 20.79 -24.26
N ALA A 121 28.40 20.77 -24.34
CA ALA A 121 27.59 21.86 -24.88
C ALA A 121 27.69 23.15 -24.05
N ALA A 122 27.70 23.05 -22.72
CA ALA A 122 27.92 24.20 -21.84
C ALA A 122 29.33 24.77 -22.05
N ARG A 123 30.34 23.91 -22.21
CA ARG A 123 31.72 24.33 -22.47
C ARG A 123 31.80 25.10 -23.78
N GLU A 124 31.18 24.62 -24.85
CA GLU A 124 31.19 25.27 -26.17
C GLU A 124 30.49 26.63 -26.17
N SER A 125 29.46 26.80 -25.34
CA SER A 125 28.72 28.06 -25.24
C SER A 125 29.35 29.11 -24.31
N GLU A 126 30.34 28.74 -23.48
CA GLU A 126 31.03 29.65 -22.56
C GLU A 126 31.83 30.75 -23.31
N GLN A 127 31.62 32.00 -22.91
CA GLN A 127 32.19 33.20 -23.56
C GLN A 127 33.28 33.85 -22.72
N ASP A 128 33.27 33.69 -21.39
CA ASP A 128 34.29 34.28 -20.54
C ASP A 128 35.63 33.54 -20.72
N ALA A 129 36.65 34.24 -21.22
CA ALA A 129 37.93 33.63 -21.58
C ALA A 129 38.63 32.96 -20.39
N THR A 130 38.48 33.50 -19.18
CA THR A 130 39.11 32.96 -17.97
C THR A 130 38.43 31.66 -17.53
N THR A 131 37.09 31.69 -17.46
CA THR A 131 36.27 30.52 -17.14
C THR A 131 36.45 29.43 -18.19
N LYS A 132 36.45 29.79 -19.47
CA LYS A 132 36.68 28.91 -20.60
C LYS A 132 38.03 28.18 -20.50
N ALA A 133 39.11 28.89 -20.19
CA ALA A 133 40.42 28.27 -20.00
C ALA A 133 40.45 27.26 -18.84
N HIS A 134 39.79 27.56 -17.71
CA HIS A 134 39.68 26.63 -16.59
C HIS A 134 38.81 25.41 -16.91
N VAL A 135 37.72 25.60 -17.66
CA VAL A 135 36.84 24.52 -18.13
C VAL A 135 37.55 23.63 -19.15
N ASP A 136 38.30 24.21 -20.10
CA ASP A 136 39.10 23.47 -21.08
C ASP A 136 40.19 22.63 -20.40
N LEU A 137 40.80 23.15 -19.33
CA LEU A 137 41.76 22.40 -18.51
C LEU A 137 41.10 21.18 -17.85
N LEU A 138 39.95 21.38 -17.19
CA LEU A 138 39.19 20.26 -16.58
C LEU A 138 38.72 19.25 -17.64
N TYR A 139 38.25 19.74 -18.78
CA TYR A 139 37.80 18.90 -19.89
C TYR A 139 38.93 18.01 -20.40
N GLY A 140 40.11 18.57 -20.68
CA GLY A 140 41.25 17.77 -21.17
C GLY A 140 41.70 16.69 -20.17
N LEU A 141 41.66 17.00 -18.87
CA LEU A 141 41.93 16.01 -17.81
C LEU A 141 40.90 14.87 -17.84
N LEU A 142 39.61 15.20 -17.84
CA LEU A 142 38.53 14.22 -17.83
C LEU A 142 38.46 13.41 -19.14
N GLU A 143 38.62 14.06 -20.29
CA GLU A 143 38.66 13.43 -21.61
C GLU A 143 39.76 12.36 -21.64
N SER A 144 40.96 12.69 -21.16
CA SER A 144 42.09 11.75 -21.15
C SER A 144 41.83 10.46 -20.35
N GLU A 145 40.94 10.49 -19.36
CA GLU A 145 40.58 9.34 -18.52
C GLU A 145 39.26 8.67 -18.95
N LEU A 146 38.30 9.44 -19.45
CA LEU A 146 36.93 8.99 -19.72
C LEU A 146 36.66 8.69 -21.20
N HIS A 147 37.54 9.08 -22.13
CA HIS A 147 37.34 8.91 -23.57
C HIS A 147 36.89 7.49 -23.93
N ASP A 148 37.66 6.46 -23.53
CA ASP A 148 37.34 5.06 -23.81
C ASP A 148 35.97 4.65 -23.22
N THR A 149 35.64 5.17 -22.03
CA THR A 149 34.37 4.84 -21.35
C THR A 149 33.18 5.47 -22.04
N ILE A 150 33.28 6.75 -22.40
CA ILE A 150 32.23 7.52 -23.08
C ILE A 150 32.03 6.99 -24.50
N SER A 151 33.11 6.74 -25.25
CA SER A 151 33.03 6.18 -26.60
C SER A 151 32.37 4.80 -26.59
N ARG A 152 32.75 3.91 -25.66
CA ARG A 152 32.11 2.59 -25.50
C ARG A 152 30.64 2.70 -25.07
N LYS A 153 30.33 3.58 -24.13
CA LYS A 153 28.93 3.85 -23.72
C LYS A 153 28.10 4.28 -24.93
N SER A 154 28.58 5.26 -25.68
CA SER A 154 27.87 5.82 -26.84
C SER A 154 27.65 4.77 -27.93
N ASP A 155 28.68 3.98 -28.25
CA ASP A 155 28.60 2.88 -29.21
C ASP A 155 27.54 1.83 -28.80
N LEU A 156 27.60 1.37 -27.55
CA LEU A 156 26.65 0.37 -27.02
C LEU A 156 25.20 0.88 -27.03
N ILE A 157 24.97 2.10 -26.53
CA ILE A 157 23.63 2.72 -26.51
C ILE A 157 23.10 2.91 -27.93
N SER A 158 23.93 3.33 -28.88
CA SER A 158 23.52 3.51 -30.28
C SER A 158 23.08 2.20 -30.96
N ASN A 159 23.58 1.06 -30.46
CA ASN A 159 23.19 -0.27 -30.90
C ASN A 159 22.10 -0.92 -30.00
N GLY A 160 21.55 -0.17 -29.03
CA GLY A 160 20.47 -0.65 -28.15
C GLY A 160 20.89 -1.71 -27.13
N VAL A 161 22.19 -1.87 -26.88
CA VAL A 161 22.76 -2.89 -25.98
C VAL A 161 23.60 -2.27 -24.87
N VAL A 162 23.92 -3.03 -23.84
CA VAL A 162 24.83 -2.64 -22.75
C VAL A 162 25.63 -3.83 -22.25
N THR A 163 26.79 -3.57 -21.66
CA THR A 163 27.58 -4.60 -20.96
C THR A 163 27.43 -4.44 -19.45
N HIS A 164 27.57 -5.52 -18.70
CA HIS A 164 27.39 -5.49 -17.25
C HIS A 164 28.30 -4.43 -16.56
N ALA A 165 29.55 -4.31 -17.01
CA ALA A 165 30.52 -3.35 -16.48
C ALA A 165 30.14 -1.86 -16.71
N LEU A 166 29.27 -1.58 -17.68
CA LEU A 166 28.85 -0.22 -18.04
C LEU A 166 27.40 0.10 -17.64
N LEU A 167 26.71 -0.77 -16.89
CA LEU A 167 25.35 -0.51 -16.39
C LEU A 167 25.25 0.83 -15.65
N TRP A 168 26.22 1.12 -14.78
CA TRP A 168 26.26 2.38 -14.03
C TRP A 168 26.27 3.63 -14.93
N THR A 169 26.70 3.52 -16.19
CA THR A 169 26.73 4.63 -17.15
C THR A 169 25.38 4.92 -17.81
N LEU A 170 24.49 3.91 -17.81
CA LEU A 170 23.15 3.94 -18.38
C LEU A 170 22.15 4.59 -17.41
N PHE A 171 22.28 4.30 -16.11
CA PHE A 171 21.38 4.81 -15.07
C PHE A 171 21.87 6.14 -14.50
N GLN A 172 21.34 7.23 -15.06
CA GLN A 172 21.58 8.58 -14.54
C GLN A 172 20.59 8.90 -13.40
N PRO A 173 21.08 9.34 -12.22
CA PRO A 173 20.19 9.78 -11.15
C PRO A 173 19.29 10.94 -11.58
N GLY A 174 18.00 10.83 -11.26
CA GLY A 174 16.95 11.78 -11.65
C GLY A 174 16.14 11.36 -12.86
N ASP A 175 16.67 10.48 -13.71
CA ASP A 175 15.94 9.98 -14.88
C ASP A 175 14.83 9.02 -14.48
N ILE A 176 13.85 8.83 -15.37
CA ILE A 176 12.78 7.87 -15.15
C ILE A 176 13.23 6.49 -15.61
N ILE A 177 13.18 5.52 -14.69
CA ILE A 177 13.43 4.11 -14.97
C ILE A 177 12.12 3.34 -14.93
N PHE A 178 12.07 2.28 -15.73
CA PHE A 178 10.92 1.43 -15.97
C PHE A 178 11.23 -0.01 -15.61
N SER A 179 10.26 -0.69 -15.00
CA SER A 179 10.31 -2.11 -14.71
C SER A 179 8.89 -2.69 -14.69
N VAL A 180 8.76 -3.98 -14.96
CA VAL A 180 7.49 -4.71 -14.83
C VAL A 180 7.52 -5.51 -13.53
N LEU A 181 6.78 -5.06 -12.52
CA LEU A 181 6.68 -5.72 -11.22
C LEU A 181 5.26 -6.25 -11.02
N ASP A 182 5.12 -7.49 -10.52
CA ASP A 182 3.82 -8.18 -10.41
C ASP A 182 2.98 -8.14 -11.71
N ASN A 183 3.64 -8.33 -12.85
CA ASN A 183 3.07 -8.24 -14.20
C ASN A 183 2.43 -6.88 -14.52
N ARG A 184 2.90 -5.80 -13.89
CA ARG A 184 2.41 -4.44 -14.12
C ARG A 184 3.54 -3.47 -14.41
N PRO A 185 3.37 -2.58 -15.40
CA PRO A 185 4.34 -1.53 -15.68
C PRO A 185 4.47 -0.60 -14.47
N ARG A 186 5.70 -0.24 -14.09
CA ARG A 186 5.98 0.73 -13.04
C ARG A 186 7.13 1.63 -13.46
N ALA A 187 7.04 2.91 -13.07
CA ALA A 187 8.11 3.88 -13.21
C ALA A 187 8.62 4.34 -11.85
N PHE A 188 9.90 4.72 -11.82
CA PHE A 188 10.60 5.22 -10.65
C PHE A 188 11.54 6.35 -11.05
N ILE A 189 11.85 7.24 -10.12
CA ILE A 189 12.98 8.16 -10.29
C ILE A 189 14.26 7.39 -9.94
N CYS A 190 15.17 7.28 -10.90
CA CYS A 190 16.47 6.68 -10.73
C CYS A 190 17.24 7.39 -9.61
N GLY A 191 17.75 6.64 -8.65
CA GLY A 191 18.72 7.13 -7.70
C GLY A 191 20.15 6.77 -8.13
N THR A 192 20.97 6.40 -7.17
CA THR A 192 22.35 5.96 -7.32
C THR A 192 22.42 4.45 -7.52
N GLY A 193 23.14 4.02 -8.55
CA GLY A 193 23.46 2.61 -8.77
C GLY A 193 24.95 2.31 -8.62
N ASP A 194 25.26 1.19 -7.98
CA ASP A 194 26.62 0.76 -7.66
C ASP A 194 26.79 -0.75 -7.84
N MET A 195 28.01 -1.17 -8.12
CA MET A 195 28.36 -2.58 -8.24
C MET A 195 28.77 -3.11 -6.87
N ASP A 196 28.10 -4.16 -6.39
CA ASP A 196 28.55 -4.86 -5.17
C ASP A 196 29.87 -5.57 -5.47
N SER A 197 30.94 -5.12 -4.81
CA SER A 197 32.29 -5.67 -4.92
C SER A 197 32.41 -7.17 -4.59
N ARG A 198 31.47 -7.73 -3.83
CA ARG A 198 31.51 -9.13 -3.36
C ARG A 198 30.73 -10.05 -4.28
N THR A 199 29.53 -9.64 -4.70
CA THR A 199 28.63 -10.48 -5.51
C THR A 199 28.78 -10.21 -7.01
N GLY A 200 29.29 -9.03 -7.37
CA GLY A 200 29.33 -8.57 -8.75
C GLY A 200 27.96 -8.13 -9.28
N THR A 201 26.92 -8.08 -8.43
CA THR A 201 25.57 -7.63 -8.79
C THR A 201 25.53 -6.10 -8.87
N PHE A 202 24.78 -5.56 -9.83
CA PHE A 202 24.51 -4.13 -9.88
C PHE A 202 23.25 -3.80 -9.07
N GLU A 203 23.42 -3.00 -8.02
CA GLU A 203 22.34 -2.56 -7.13
C GLU A 203 21.92 -1.14 -7.52
N LEU A 204 20.62 -0.94 -7.73
CA LEU A 204 20.06 0.35 -8.14
C LEU A 204 18.84 0.69 -7.28
N ASN A 205 18.80 1.90 -6.73
CA ASN A 205 17.59 2.38 -6.06
C ASN A 205 16.69 3.18 -7.01
N GLY A 206 15.38 2.95 -6.88
CA GLY A 206 14.34 3.71 -7.55
C GLY A 206 13.38 4.32 -6.55
N LYS A 207 13.13 5.63 -6.64
CA LYS A 207 12.16 6.31 -5.79
C LYS A 207 10.79 6.32 -6.44
N TYR A 208 9.74 6.10 -5.65
CA TYR A 208 8.35 6.11 -6.10
C TYR A 208 7.46 6.83 -5.08
N ILE A 209 6.27 7.24 -5.51
CA ILE A 209 5.31 7.92 -4.63
C ILE A 209 4.38 6.89 -3.96
N ASP A 210 4.18 7.03 -2.66
CA ASP A 210 3.24 6.26 -1.87
C ASP A 210 2.49 7.18 -0.88
N PHE A 211 1.47 6.65 -0.20
CA PHE A 211 0.54 7.38 0.65
C PHE A 211 0.39 6.67 2.00
N ASP A 212 0.63 7.39 3.10
CA ASP A 212 0.59 6.84 4.48
C ASP A 212 -0.79 6.96 5.15
N GLY A 213 -1.82 7.39 4.42
CA GLY A 213 -3.15 7.65 4.98
C GLY A 213 -3.41 9.12 5.33
N ASP A 214 -2.37 9.95 5.42
CA ASP A 214 -2.48 11.41 5.62
C ASP A 214 -1.78 12.17 4.49
N LYS A 215 -0.53 11.82 4.18
CA LYS A 215 0.35 12.54 3.26
C LYS A 215 0.93 11.61 2.20
N PHE A 216 1.23 12.21 1.05
CA PHE A 216 2.06 11.57 0.05
C PHE A 216 3.53 11.75 0.40
N GLY A 217 4.37 10.83 -0.06
CA GLY A 217 5.81 10.94 0.09
C GLY A 217 6.55 9.92 -0.76
N PHE A 218 7.88 9.99 -0.68
CA PHE A 218 8.76 9.11 -1.43
C PHE A 218 9.11 7.87 -0.63
N SER A 219 8.90 6.72 -1.25
CA SER A 219 9.46 5.43 -0.85
C SER A 219 10.53 5.00 -1.85
N THR A 220 11.30 3.98 -1.50
CA THR A 220 12.42 3.46 -2.31
C THR A 220 12.21 1.98 -2.58
N TYR A 221 12.49 1.57 -3.82
CA TYR A 221 12.57 0.18 -4.23
C TYR A 221 14.00 -0.12 -4.68
N GLU A 222 14.53 -1.27 -4.26
CA GLU A 222 15.88 -1.71 -4.61
C GLU A 222 15.81 -2.74 -5.74
N PHE A 223 16.51 -2.45 -6.84
CA PHE A 223 16.68 -3.35 -7.96
C PHE A 223 18.04 -4.02 -7.87
N GLN A 224 18.07 -5.31 -8.21
CA GLN A 224 19.28 -6.10 -8.33
C GLN A 224 19.35 -6.67 -9.73
N LEU A 225 20.41 -6.31 -10.45
CA LEU A 225 20.72 -6.81 -11.79
C LEU A 225 21.87 -7.79 -11.67
N GLU A 226 21.59 -9.07 -11.93
CA GLU A 226 22.59 -10.14 -11.88
C GLU A 226 23.66 -9.97 -12.97
N ALA A 227 24.87 -10.45 -12.67
CA ALA A 227 25.97 -10.42 -13.61
C ALA A 227 25.65 -11.23 -14.88
N PHE A 228 25.91 -10.63 -16.04
CA PHE A 228 25.78 -11.27 -17.34
C PHE A 228 27.03 -11.10 -18.19
N GLU A 229 27.27 -12.05 -19.08
CA GLU A 229 28.41 -12.04 -19.99
C GLU A 229 28.05 -11.39 -21.33
N GLY A 230 29.01 -10.66 -21.92
CA GLY A 230 28.83 -10.01 -23.21
C GLY A 230 27.87 -8.81 -23.16
N THR A 231 27.12 -8.63 -24.24
CA THR A 231 26.16 -7.54 -24.42
C THR A 231 24.73 -8.02 -24.22
N CYS A 232 23.92 -7.23 -23.53
CA CYS A 232 22.49 -7.47 -23.31
C CYS A 232 21.68 -6.32 -23.93
N PRO A 233 20.56 -6.58 -24.63
CA PRO A 233 19.63 -5.53 -25.03
C PRO A 233 19.14 -4.72 -23.83
N ILE A 234 19.09 -3.39 -23.96
CA ILE A 234 18.67 -2.51 -22.85
C ILE A 234 17.22 -2.83 -22.42
N THR A 235 16.37 -3.21 -23.37
CA THR A 235 14.96 -3.59 -23.15
C THR A 235 14.78 -4.91 -22.41
N ASP A 236 15.79 -5.79 -22.41
CA ASP A 236 15.72 -7.11 -21.79
C ASP A 236 16.16 -7.07 -20.31
N LEU A 237 16.67 -5.93 -19.85
CA LEU A 237 17.02 -5.73 -18.44
C LEU A 237 15.74 -5.74 -17.57
N SER A 238 15.86 -6.26 -16.35
CA SER A 238 14.76 -6.25 -15.37
C SER A 238 14.32 -4.83 -14.98
N VAL A 239 15.21 -3.85 -15.18
CA VAL A 239 14.96 -2.41 -15.06
C VAL A 239 15.78 -1.69 -16.11
N ALA A 240 15.20 -0.69 -16.78
CA ALA A 240 15.87 0.10 -17.81
C ALA A 240 15.40 1.56 -17.77
N PRO A 241 16.18 2.54 -18.25
CA PRO A 241 15.68 3.90 -18.40
C PRO A 241 14.54 3.95 -19.43
N LEU A 242 13.43 4.58 -19.06
CA LEU A 242 12.21 4.65 -19.86
C LEU A 242 12.45 5.34 -21.22
N ALA A 243 13.45 6.20 -21.30
CA ALA A 243 13.87 6.88 -22.53
C ALA A 243 14.24 5.93 -23.67
N TYR A 244 14.66 4.70 -23.37
CA TYR A 244 15.07 3.70 -24.36
C TYR A 244 13.97 2.68 -24.69
N HIS A 245 12.77 2.81 -24.11
CA HIS A 245 11.68 1.88 -24.35
C HIS A 245 10.87 2.29 -25.61
N GLU A 246 10.62 1.34 -26.52
CA GLU A 246 9.92 1.60 -27.79
C GLU A 246 8.53 2.22 -27.59
N ASN A 247 7.76 1.71 -26.64
CA ASN A 247 6.40 2.18 -26.30
C ASN A 247 6.36 3.25 -25.19
N ARG A 248 7.40 4.08 -25.07
CA ARG A 248 7.50 5.11 -24.02
C ARG A 248 6.22 5.92 -23.82
N ASP A 249 5.70 6.53 -24.88
CA ASP A 249 4.54 7.45 -24.78
C ASP A 249 3.28 6.73 -24.29
N ALA A 250 3.08 5.47 -24.71
CA ALA A 250 1.95 4.66 -24.28
C ALA A 250 2.06 4.29 -22.80
N ILE A 251 3.26 3.91 -22.35
CA ILE A 251 3.55 3.59 -20.95
C ILE A 251 3.38 4.83 -20.07
N GLU A 252 3.94 5.97 -20.45
CA GLU A 252 3.79 7.23 -19.69
C GLU A 252 2.31 7.58 -19.50
N LYS A 253 1.51 7.46 -20.56
CA LYS A 253 0.06 7.72 -20.51
C LYS A 253 -0.68 6.74 -19.60
N GLU A 254 -0.37 5.44 -19.68
CA GLU A 254 -0.98 4.41 -18.84
C GLU A 254 -0.67 4.66 -17.35
N LEU A 255 0.61 4.89 -17.05
CA LEU A 255 1.08 5.17 -15.69
C LEU A 255 0.46 6.43 -15.11
N LEU A 256 0.32 7.49 -15.91
CA LEU A 256 -0.30 8.74 -15.48
C LEU A 256 -1.78 8.56 -15.18
N LEU A 257 -2.53 7.85 -16.04
CA LEU A 257 -3.95 7.55 -15.80
C LEU A 257 -4.14 6.71 -14.53
N ARG A 258 -3.30 5.69 -14.34
CA ARG A 258 -3.31 4.85 -13.15
C ARG A 258 -2.99 5.66 -11.88
N GLY A 259 -1.96 6.52 -11.96
CA GLY A 259 -1.56 7.41 -10.87
C GLY A 259 -2.64 8.41 -10.48
N SER A 260 -3.35 8.98 -11.46
CA SER A 260 -4.52 9.84 -11.23
C SER A 260 -5.66 9.09 -10.54
N LEU A 261 -5.95 7.85 -10.96
CA LEU A 261 -6.96 7.02 -10.30
C LEU A 261 -6.55 6.71 -8.85
N TRP A 262 -5.30 6.32 -8.63
CA TRP A 262 -4.74 6.06 -7.30
C TRP A 262 -4.83 7.29 -6.39
N GLU A 263 -4.43 8.48 -6.88
CA GLU A 263 -4.53 9.75 -6.17
C GLU A 263 -6.00 10.08 -5.81
N SER A 264 -6.94 9.82 -6.73
CA SER A 264 -8.37 10.06 -6.50
C SER A 264 -8.99 9.17 -5.42
N LEU A 265 -8.38 8.01 -5.17
CA LEU A 265 -8.80 7.04 -4.15
C LEU A 265 -8.15 7.31 -2.79
N ARG A 266 -7.53 8.49 -2.59
CA ARG A 266 -7.07 8.93 -1.27
C ARG A 266 -8.24 9.06 -0.29
N GLY A 267 -7.97 8.75 0.97
CA GLY A 267 -8.97 8.72 2.04
C GLY A 267 -9.79 7.42 2.01
N TYR A 268 -11.08 7.54 2.27
CA TYR A 268 -11.98 6.40 2.43
C TYR A 268 -12.88 6.20 1.19
N HIS A 269 -12.85 5.01 0.60
CA HIS A 269 -13.68 4.66 -0.57
C HIS A 269 -14.24 3.24 -0.48
N TYR A 270 -15.53 3.08 -0.79
CA TYR A 270 -16.18 1.77 -0.89
C TYR A 270 -16.30 1.33 -2.35
N LYS A 271 -15.61 0.24 -2.72
CA LYS A 271 -15.46 -0.20 -4.11
C LYS A 271 -15.64 -1.71 -4.27
N GLN A 272 -15.82 -2.14 -5.51
CA GLN A 272 -15.77 -3.56 -5.88
C GLN A 272 -14.34 -3.91 -6.29
N TYR A 273 -13.89 -5.10 -5.90
CA TYR A 273 -12.59 -5.63 -6.29
C TYR A 273 -12.73 -7.03 -6.90
N ASP A 274 -11.95 -7.29 -7.94
CA ASP A 274 -11.78 -8.63 -8.49
C ASP A 274 -10.34 -8.83 -8.95
N GLY A 275 -9.57 -9.61 -8.18
CA GLY A 275 -8.20 -9.95 -8.53
C GLY A 275 -7.36 -10.35 -7.33
N VAL A 276 -6.03 -10.24 -7.47
CA VAL A 276 -5.10 -10.66 -6.41
C VAL A 276 -4.95 -9.57 -5.37
N GLY A 277 -5.29 -9.85 -4.11
CA GLY A 277 -4.89 -9.06 -2.95
C GLY A 277 -3.62 -9.62 -2.32
N LYS A 278 -2.75 -8.76 -1.80
CA LYS A 278 -1.54 -9.14 -1.07
C LYS A 278 -1.73 -8.88 0.42
N GLY A 279 -1.21 -9.76 1.27
CA GLY A 279 -1.14 -9.54 2.70
C GLY A 279 -0.01 -10.35 3.30
N TYR A 280 0.11 -10.32 4.63
CA TYR A 280 1.16 -11.05 5.32
C TYR A 280 0.59 -12.11 6.24
N LEU A 281 1.20 -13.29 6.22
CA LEU A 281 0.89 -14.38 7.14
C LEU A 281 2.20 -14.93 7.71
N PHE A 282 2.34 -14.91 9.03
CA PHE A 282 3.58 -15.30 9.73
C PHE A 282 4.84 -14.59 9.18
N GLY A 283 4.70 -13.30 8.84
CA GLY A 283 5.79 -12.48 8.29
C GLY A 283 6.17 -12.79 6.85
N ARG A 284 5.39 -13.59 6.12
CA ARG A 284 5.59 -13.86 4.68
C ARG A 284 4.46 -13.27 3.86
N GLU A 285 4.80 -12.66 2.72
CA GLU A 285 3.81 -12.21 1.74
C GLU A 285 3.00 -13.42 1.24
N VAL A 286 1.68 -13.27 1.27
CA VAL A 286 0.72 -14.21 0.71
C VAL A 286 -0.17 -13.49 -0.29
N LYS A 287 -0.47 -14.18 -1.40
CA LYS A 287 -1.36 -13.69 -2.46
C LYS A 287 -2.69 -14.42 -2.36
N LEU A 288 -3.79 -13.67 -2.31
CA LEU A 288 -5.15 -14.18 -2.18
C LEU A 288 -5.99 -13.67 -3.34
N ASN A 289 -6.80 -14.54 -3.95
CA ASN A 289 -7.78 -14.09 -4.94
C ASN A 289 -9.00 -13.55 -4.20
N ILE A 290 -9.28 -12.26 -4.39
CA ILE A 290 -10.36 -11.53 -3.75
C ILE A 290 -11.35 -11.12 -4.83
N THR A 291 -12.58 -11.62 -4.67
CA THR A 291 -13.74 -11.20 -5.49
C THR A 291 -14.84 -10.78 -4.52
N SER A 292 -14.68 -9.57 -3.98
CA SER A 292 -15.56 -9.03 -2.94
C SER A 292 -15.54 -7.51 -2.92
N ARG A 293 -16.45 -6.91 -2.16
CA ARG A 293 -16.43 -5.47 -1.93
C ARG A 293 -15.39 -5.14 -0.89
N ILE A 294 -14.62 -4.09 -1.16
CA ILE A 294 -13.50 -3.65 -0.35
C ILE A 294 -13.73 -2.21 0.12
N VAL A 295 -13.19 -1.90 1.28
CA VAL A 295 -13.04 -0.53 1.75
C VAL A 295 -11.58 -0.15 1.61
N ILE A 296 -11.28 0.84 0.77
CA ILE A 296 -9.96 1.45 0.68
C ILE A 296 -9.85 2.45 1.82
N ASP A 297 -8.87 2.24 2.71
CA ASP A 297 -8.60 3.08 3.87
C ASP A 297 -7.18 2.80 4.38
N THR A 298 -6.21 3.55 3.86
CA THR A 298 -4.79 3.35 4.20
C THR A 298 -4.48 3.70 5.66
N ALA A 299 -5.13 4.72 6.21
CA ALA A 299 -4.91 5.14 7.60
C ALA A 299 -5.37 4.04 8.57
N ALA A 300 -6.54 3.46 8.32
CA ALA A 300 -7.01 2.32 9.10
C ALA A 300 -6.12 1.10 8.87
N TYR A 301 -5.70 0.80 7.63
CA TYR A 301 -4.78 -0.31 7.35
C TYR A 301 -3.52 -0.26 8.23
N ILE A 302 -2.85 0.89 8.30
CA ILE A 302 -1.64 1.07 9.12
C ILE A 302 -1.95 0.94 10.61
N THR A 303 -3.08 1.51 11.06
CA THR A 303 -3.52 1.42 12.47
C THR A 303 -3.71 -0.03 12.91
N PHE A 304 -4.28 -0.88 12.06
CA PHE A 304 -4.55 -2.29 12.37
C PHE A 304 -3.40 -3.24 12.00
N ASN A 305 -2.40 -2.76 11.26
CA ASN A 305 -1.20 -3.53 10.89
C ASN A 305 0.07 -2.71 11.17
N PRO A 306 0.36 -2.36 12.43
CA PRO A 306 1.48 -1.46 12.78
C PRO A 306 2.85 -2.04 12.43
N ASN A 307 2.97 -3.37 12.31
CA ASN A 307 4.21 -4.02 11.89
C ASN A 307 4.46 -3.95 10.38
N GLU A 308 3.49 -3.46 9.61
CA GLU A 308 3.55 -3.27 8.16
C GLU A 308 3.65 -1.77 7.79
N GLU A 309 3.93 -0.93 8.78
CA GLU A 309 4.19 0.49 8.56
C GLU A 309 5.48 0.67 7.72
N PHE A 310 5.43 1.61 6.78
CA PHE A 310 6.54 1.96 5.92
C PHE A 310 6.84 3.45 6.05
N HIS A 311 8.12 3.81 5.91
CA HIS A 311 8.55 5.20 6.08
C HIS A 311 8.51 5.96 4.76
N LEU A 312 7.76 7.06 4.76
CA LEU A 312 7.80 8.05 3.69
C LEU A 312 8.85 9.12 3.98
N SER A 313 9.65 9.43 2.98
CA SER A 313 10.59 10.55 2.99
C SER A 313 10.04 11.72 2.16
N ASN A 314 10.49 12.95 2.45
CA ASN A 314 10.15 14.15 1.68
C ASN A 314 8.64 14.27 1.38
N THR A 315 7.84 14.38 2.44
CA THR A 315 6.39 14.46 2.35
C THR A 315 5.92 15.59 1.42
N ILE A 316 4.91 15.30 0.62
CA ILE A 316 4.35 16.21 -0.38
C ILE A 316 2.98 16.69 0.11
N ALA A 317 2.77 18.01 0.08
CA ALA A 317 1.49 18.62 0.39
C ALA A 317 0.75 18.99 -0.91
N GLY A 318 -0.56 18.75 -0.96
CA GLY A 318 -1.41 19.13 -2.09
C GLY A 318 -1.57 18.03 -3.15
N GLU A 319 -1.74 18.44 -4.40
CA GLU A 319 -1.89 17.54 -5.55
C GLU A 319 -0.53 17.13 -6.11
N LEU A 320 -0.48 15.92 -6.66
CA LEU A 320 0.73 15.38 -7.27
C LEU A 320 0.98 16.00 -8.65
N SER A 321 2.26 16.25 -8.97
CA SER A 321 2.68 16.59 -10.33
C SER A 321 2.49 15.39 -11.27
N GLU A 322 2.54 15.63 -12.59
CA GLU A 322 2.42 14.54 -13.59
C GLU A 322 3.51 13.48 -13.40
N VAL A 323 4.75 13.89 -13.17
CA VAL A 323 5.86 12.96 -12.90
C VAL A 323 5.61 12.17 -11.61
N GLN A 324 5.09 12.81 -10.56
CA GLN A 324 4.76 12.14 -9.30
C GLN A 324 3.63 11.12 -9.45
N ARG A 325 2.60 11.43 -10.24
CA ARG A 325 1.54 10.46 -10.59
C ARG A 325 2.07 9.28 -11.39
N MET A 326 2.96 9.53 -12.35
CA MET A 326 3.55 8.48 -13.17
C MET A 326 4.35 7.46 -12.36
N ILE A 327 5.05 7.92 -11.31
CA ILE A 327 5.82 7.07 -10.40
C ILE A 327 5.02 6.64 -9.15
N ALA A 328 3.70 6.83 -9.13
CA ALA A 328 2.88 6.38 -8.01
C ALA A 328 2.84 4.86 -7.92
N THR A 329 2.76 4.33 -6.69
CA THR A 329 2.55 2.91 -6.44
C THR A 329 1.23 2.44 -7.08
N PRO A 330 1.16 1.21 -7.64
CA PRO A 330 -0.10 0.64 -8.10
C PRO A 330 -0.97 0.09 -6.95
N MET A 331 -0.50 0.17 -5.70
CA MET A 331 -1.12 -0.48 -4.55
C MET A 331 -2.04 0.49 -3.78
N LEU A 332 -3.20 -0.02 -3.40
CA LEU A 332 -4.14 0.58 -2.46
C LEU A 332 -4.19 -0.29 -1.22
N ARG A 333 -4.40 0.31 -0.05
CA ARG A 333 -4.49 -0.41 1.22
C ARG A 333 -5.89 -0.32 1.78
N GLY A 334 -6.42 -1.45 2.25
CA GLY A 334 -7.80 -1.50 2.70
C GLY A 334 -8.23 -2.82 3.28
N TYR A 335 -9.55 -2.98 3.40
CA TYR A 335 -10.19 -4.13 4.03
C TYR A 335 -11.12 -4.85 3.06
N ALA A 336 -10.92 -6.16 2.89
CA ALA A 336 -11.85 -7.03 2.18
C ALA A 336 -12.97 -7.47 3.13
N LEU A 337 -14.20 -6.97 2.94
CA LEU A 337 -15.31 -7.16 3.88
C LEU A 337 -15.76 -8.62 4.00
N LYS A 338 -15.79 -9.35 2.87
CA LYS A 338 -16.20 -10.76 2.84
C LYS A 338 -15.14 -11.66 3.49
N ASP A 339 -13.88 -11.41 3.15
CA ASP A 339 -12.72 -12.19 3.57
C ASP A 339 -12.24 -11.83 4.97
N LYS A 340 -12.66 -10.66 5.47
CA LYS A 340 -12.36 -10.10 6.79
C LYS A 340 -10.86 -9.90 7.03
N LYS A 341 -10.17 -9.39 6.02
CA LYS A 341 -8.71 -9.19 6.02
C LYS A 341 -8.32 -7.82 5.52
N TRP A 342 -7.33 -7.24 6.18
CA TRP A 342 -6.56 -6.12 5.66
C TRP A 342 -5.60 -6.64 4.58
N LEU A 343 -5.64 -6.02 3.41
CA LEU A 343 -4.81 -6.41 2.26
C LEU A 343 -4.40 -5.17 1.46
N GLU A 344 -3.36 -5.33 0.66
CA GLU A 344 -3.03 -4.44 -0.45
C GLU A 344 -3.71 -4.92 -1.73
N PHE A 345 -4.26 -3.98 -2.50
CA PHE A 345 -5.06 -4.21 -3.70
C PHE A 345 -4.45 -3.45 -4.87
N PHE A 346 -4.45 -4.05 -6.06
CA PHE A 346 -4.02 -3.34 -7.26
C PHE A 346 -5.11 -2.38 -7.72
N VAL A 347 -4.77 -1.12 -7.93
CA VAL A 347 -5.72 -0.09 -8.40
C VAL A 347 -6.42 -0.48 -9.71
N ASP A 348 -5.73 -1.21 -10.58
CA ASP A 348 -6.23 -1.65 -11.89
C ASP A 348 -7.46 -2.58 -11.79
N ASN A 349 -7.61 -3.26 -10.65
CA ASN A 349 -8.66 -4.25 -10.41
C ASN A 349 -9.83 -3.68 -9.59
N VAL A 350 -9.82 -2.38 -9.30
CA VAL A 350 -10.86 -1.68 -8.56
C VAL A 350 -11.91 -1.14 -9.51
N THR A 351 -13.18 -1.40 -9.22
CA THR A 351 -14.32 -0.90 -10.00
C THR A 351 -15.39 -0.29 -9.09
N ASP A 352 -16.28 0.51 -9.69
CA ASP A 352 -17.45 1.01 -8.97
C ASP A 352 -18.45 -0.11 -8.66
N ILE A 353 -19.08 -0.02 -7.50
CA ILE A 353 -20.08 -1.00 -7.07
C ILE A 353 -21.34 -0.84 -7.93
N THR A 354 -21.78 -1.96 -8.51
CA THR A 354 -23.11 -2.06 -9.12
C THR A 354 -24.13 -2.35 -8.02
N TRP A 355 -24.89 -1.32 -7.64
CA TRP A 355 -25.88 -1.39 -6.56
C TRP A 355 -27.21 -1.98 -7.01
N ASN A 356 -27.83 -2.81 -6.18
CA ASN A 356 -29.16 -3.34 -6.45
C ASN A 356 -30.24 -2.50 -5.77
N ALA A 357 -30.76 -1.51 -6.50
CA ALA A 357 -31.84 -0.64 -6.01
C ALA A 357 -33.15 -1.38 -5.69
N GLN A 358 -33.33 -2.60 -6.22
CA GLN A 358 -34.50 -3.44 -6.00
C GLN A 358 -34.34 -4.38 -4.80
N ALA A 359 -33.13 -4.54 -4.25
CA ALA A 359 -32.85 -5.49 -3.16
C ALA A 359 -33.83 -5.34 -1.99
N PHE A 360 -34.09 -4.10 -1.57
CA PHE A 360 -35.02 -3.82 -0.49
C PHE A 360 -36.51 -3.88 -0.88
N GLN A 361 -36.85 -3.67 -2.15
CA GLN A 361 -38.24 -3.83 -2.64
C GLN A 361 -38.63 -5.30 -2.76
N SER A 362 -37.63 -6.14 -2.98
CA SER A 362 -37.73 -7.59 -3.09
C SER A 362 -37.92 -8.27 -1.72
N LEU A 363 -37.90 -7.49 -0.64
CA LEU A 363 -38.11 -7.97 0.72
C LEU A 363 -39.60 -7.90 1.08
N VAL A 364 -40.22 -9.08 1.21
CA VAL A 364 -41.59 -9.20 1.68
C VAL A 364 -41.61 -9.07 3.20
N LEU A 365 -41.84 -7.84 3.69
CA LEU A 365 -42.06 -7.56 5.11
C LEU A 365 -43.55 -7.60 5.44
N PRO A 366 -43.95 -8.05 6.64
CA PRO A 366 -45.33 -7.97 7.11
C PRO A 366 -45.92 -6.55 7.00
N ASP A 367 -47.23 -6.43 6.73
CA ASP A 367 -47.89 -5.13 6.45
C ASP A 367 -47.76 -4.10 7.58
N ASN A 368 -47.69 -4.56 8.83
CA ASN A 368 -47.46 -3.70 10.01
C ASN A 368 -46.02 -3.15 10.12
N GLN A 369 -45.09 -3.63 9.30
CA GLN A 369 -43.66 -3.30 9.34
C GLN A 369 -43.18 -2.52 8.11
N GLN A 370 -44.06 -2.13 7.18
CA GLN A 370 -43.69 -1.29 6.02
C GLN A 370 -43.09 0.07 6.43
N HIS A 371 -43.41 0.55 7.64
CA HIS A 371 -42.81 1.76 8.23
C HIS A 371 -41.32 1.61 8.56
N LEU A 372 -40.79 0.38 8.64
CA LEU A 372 -39.36 0.13 8.78
C LEU A 372 -38.56 0.81 7.68
N LYS A 373 -39.06 0.77 6.44
CA LYS A 373 -38.46 1.47 5.31
C LYS A 373 -38.32 2.97 5.59
N LYS A 374 -39.40 3.59 6.09
CA LYS A 374 -39.43 5.01 6.43
C LYS A 374 -38.49 5.32 7.60
N LEU A 375 -38.44 4.46 8.61
CA LEU A 375 -37.56 4.62 9.76
C LEU A 375 -36.09 4.54 9.35
N ILE A 376 -35.70 3.51 8.60
CA ILE A 376 -34.33 3.33 8.14
C ILE A 376 -33.91 4.48 7.23
N LEU A 377 -34.79 4.91 6.31
CA LEU A 377 -34.54 6.09 5.49
C LEU A 377 -34.45 7.38 6.33
N ALA A 378 -35.23 7.51 7.40
CA ALA A 378 -35.17 8.66 8.29
C ALA A 378 -33.86 8.68 9.10
N VAL A 379 -33.41 7.53 9.60
CA VAL A 379 -32.14 7.38 10.31
C VAL A 379 -30.95 7.66 9.39
N ALA A 380 -30.98 7.13 8.16
CA ALA A 380 -29.97 7.40 7.15
C ALA A 380 -29.92 8.90 6.79
N LYS A 381 -31.08 9.53 6.54
CA LYS A 381 -31.17 10.97 6.25
C LYS A 381 -30.73 11.87 7.41
N SER A 382 -31.05 11.47 8.64
CA SER A 382 -30.65 12.20 9.84
C SER A 382 -29.11 12.28 9.96
N LYS A 383 -28.43 11.15 9.75
CA LYS A 383 -26.96 11.07 9.77
C LYS A 383 -26.31 11.87 8.64
N SER A 384 -26.87 11.84 7.42
CA SER A 384 -26.35 12.63 6.29
C SER A 384 -26.48 14.15 6.47
N ASN A 385 -27.48 14.61 7.24
CA ASN A 385 -27.75 16.03 7.43
C ASN A 385 -27.05 16.63 8.67
N GLY A 386 -26.21 15.86 9.38
CA GLY A 386 -25.54 16.33 10.60
C GLY A 386 -26.51 16.73 11.73
N LEU A 387 -27.76 16.26 11.68
CA LEU A 387 -28.74 16.51 12.72
C LEU A 387 -28.41 15.58 13.91
N GLU A 388 -27.93 16.16 15.01
CA GLU A 388 -27.82 15.50 16.32
C GLU A 388 -29.22 15.15 16.82
N VAL A 389 -29.76 14.02 16.35
CA VAL A 389 -31.04 13.51 16.82
C VAL A 389 -30.78 12.75 18.13
N PHE A 390 -30.90 13.50 19.23
CA PHE A 390 -30.83 13.07 20.63
C PHE A 390 -29.46 12.57 21.10
N ASP A 391 -28.64 13.49 21.61
CA ASP A 391 -27.60 13.14 22.59
C ASP A 391 -28.30 12.93 23.95
N ASP A 392 -28.08 11.78 24.58
CA ASP A 392 -28.53 11.54 25.96
C ASP A 392 -27.85 12.55 26.92
N VAL A 393 -28.27 12.61 28.18
CA VAL A 393 -27.72 13.54 29.20
C VAL A 393 -26.19 13.40 29.36
N VAL A 394 -25.61 12.29 28.90
CA VAL A 394 -24.18 12.03 28.82
C VAL A 394 -23.71 12.05 27.36
N GLN A 395 -22.74 12.91 27.04
CA GLN A 395 -22.12 12.99 25.71
C GLN A 395 -21.68 11.61 25.20
N GLY A 396 -22.14 11.23 24.00
CA GLY A 396 -21.73 10.00 23.32
C GLY A 396 -22.61 8.78 23.59
N LYS A 397 -23.74 8.92 24.28
CA LYS A 397 -24.73 7.85 24.47
C LYS A 397 -25.98 8.08 23.60
N GLY A 398 -26.56 7.00 23.09
CA GLY A 398 -27.84 7.04 22.35
C GLY A 398 -27.76 7.46 20.87
N ARG A 399 -26.56 7.62 20.31
CA ARG A 399 -26.34 8.10 18.92
C ARG A 399 -26.45 7.01 17.84
N GLY A 400 -26.92 5.82 18.21
CA GLY A 400 -27.04 4.66 17.34
C GLY A 400 -28.46 4.09 17.31
N VAL A 401 -28.80 3.41 16.20
CA VAL A 401 -30.08 2.73 16.03
C VAL A 401 -29.84 1.23 16.00
N ILE A 402 -30.35 0.56 17.02
CA ILE A 402 -30.18 -0.88 17.23
C ILE A 402 -31.48 -1.58 16.91
N MET A 403 -31.42 -2.50 15.96
CA MET A 403 -32.57 -3.27 15.48
C MET A 403 -32.35 -4.76 15.73
N LEU A 404 -33.29 -5.39 16.42
CA LEU A 404 -33.28 -6.83 16.65
C LEU A 404 -34.27 -7.54 15.70
N LEU A 405 -33.74 -8.37 14.81
CA LEU A 405 -34.47 -9.21 13.87
C LEU A 405 -34.65 -10.61 14.46
N ARG A 406 -35.88 -10.98 14.81
CA ARG A 406 -36.22 -12.25 15.48
C ARG A 406 -37.13 -13.09 14.61
N GLY A 407 -36.92 -14.40 14.61
CA GLY A 407 -37.85 -15.34 13.97
C GLY A 407 -37.17 -16.61 13.48
N PRO A 408 -37.92 -17.50 12.82
CA PRO A 408 -37.41 -18.77 12.31
C PRO A 408 -36.25 -18.62 11.31
N PRO A 409 -35.41 -19.66 11.11
CA PRO A 409 -34.35 -19.61 10.10
C PRO A 409 -34.94 -19.54 8.68
N GLY A 410 -34.28 -18.78 7.79
CA GLY A 410 -34.64 -18.74 6.37
C GLY A 410 -35.78 -17.80 5.96
N VAL A 411 -36.24 -16.92 6.86
CA VAL A 411 -37.32 -15.94 6.62
C VAL A 411 -36.84 -14.54 6.16
N GLY A 412 -35.55 -14.37 5.85
CA GLY A 412 -35.03 -13.11 5.30
C GLY A 412 -34.48 -12.09 6.30
N LYS A 413 -34.16 -12.49 7.53
CA LYS A 413 -33.54 -11.62 8.55
C LYS A 413 -32.24 -10.97 8.05
N THR A 414 -31.24 -11.78 7.69
CA THR A 414 -29.94 -11.33 7.14
C THR A 414 -30.13 -10.48 5.88
N LEU A 415 -31.03 -10.91 4.99
CA LEU A 415 -31.36 -10.20 3.75
C LEU A 415 -31.88 -8.77 4.03
N THR A 416 -32.54 -8.55 5.17
CA THR A 416 -33.04 -7.22 5.56
C THR A 416 -31.88 -6.25 5.77
N ALA A 417 -30.86 -6.65 6.52
CA ALA A 417 -29.68 -5.82 6.72
C ALA A 417 -28.90 -5.58 5.41
N GLU A 418 -28.78 -6.61 4.57
CA GLU A 418 -28.19 -6.50 3.22
C GLU A 418 -28.93 -5.50 2.34
N GLY A 419 -30.26 -5.61 2.25
CA GLY A 419 -31.09 -4.70 1.47
C GLY A 419 -31.01 -3.25 1.96
N VAL A 420 -30.83 -3.04 3.26
CA VAL A 420 -30.66 -1.70 3.85
C VAL A 420 -29.34 -1.09 3.43
N ALA A 421 -28.25 -1.84 3.55
CA ALA A 421 -26.92 -1.37 3.13
C ALA A 421 -26.89 -1.06 1.62
N GLU A 422 -27.55 -1.89 0.79
CA GLU A 422 -27.71 -1.65 -0.66
C GLU A 422 -28.42 -0.33 -0.96
N VAL A 423 -29.54 -0.05 -0.30
CA VAL A 423 -30.31 1.19 -0.53
C VAL A 423 -29.55 2.42 -0.05
N MET A 424 -28.85 2.29 1.08
CA MET A 424 -28.04 3.37 1.65
C MET A 424 -26.72 3.60 0.90
N LYS A 425 -26.32 2.64 0.05
CA LYS A 425 -25.03 2.64 -0.65
C LYS A 425 -23.82 2.71 0.28
N VAL A 426 -23.87 1.97 1.39
CA VAL A 426 -22.79 1.90 2.39
C VAL A 426 -22.29 0.47 2.56
N PRO A 427 -21.11 0.26 3.18
CA PRO A 427 -20.64 -1.08 3.49
C PRO A 427 -21.58 -1.81 4.46
N LEU A 428 -21.70 -3.13 4.28
CA LEU A 428 -22.27 -4.03 5.28
C LEU A 428 -21.12 -4.79 5.93
N TYR A 429 -20.92 -4.58 7.23
CA TYR A 429 -19.94 -5.31 8.01
C TYR A 429 -20.63 -6.45 8.77
N VAL A 430 -20.37 -7.69 8.37
CA VAL A 430 -21.01 -8.87 8.95
C VAL A 430 -20.08 -9.57 9.93
N LEU A 431 -20.52 -9.71 11.18
CA LEU A 431 -19.88 -10.52 12.21
C LEU A 431 -20.79 -11.67 12.61
N SER A 432 -20.19 -12.84 12.79
CA SER A 432 -20.80 -14.05 13.34
C SER A 432 -20.09 -14.43 14.64
N ALA A 433 -20.67 -15.39 15.38
CA ALA A 433 -20.04 -15.93 16.58
C ALA A 433 -18.63 -16.51 16.32
N ALA A 434 -18.40 -17.07 15.13
CA ALA A 434 -17.08 -17.61 14.76
C ALA A 434 -16.00 -16.53 14.61
N ASP A 435 -16.36 -15.33 14.17
CA ASP A 435 -15.41 -14.23 13.96
C ASP A 435 -14.93 -13.63 15.29
N LEU A 436 -15.87 -13.50 16.23
CA LEU A 436 -15.63 -12.95 17.56
C LEU A 436 -14.90 -13.97 18.45
N GLY A 437 -15.19 -15.26 18.28
CA GLY A 437 -14.70 -16.33 19.15
C GLY A 437 -15.52 -16.48 20.42
N THR A 438 -15.07 -17.34 21.33
CA THR A 438 -15.80 -17.71 22.56
C THR A 438 -15.18 -17.17 23.84
N SER A 439 -13.98 -16.58 23.76
CA SER A 439 -13.28 -16.01 24.91
C SER A 439 -13.68 -14.54 25.11
N PRO A 440 -14.08 -14.11 26.32
CA PRO A 440 -14.48 -12.73 26.59
C PRO A 440 -13.43 -11.69 26.16
N SER A 441 -12.14 -11.92 26.45
CA SER A 441 -11.07 -10.99 26.09
C SER A 441 -10.90 -10.81 24.59
N ARG A 442 -10.92 -11.91 23.83
CA ARG A 442 -10.84 -11.88 22.37
C ARG A 442 -12.06 -11.20 21.74
N VAL A 443 -13.25 -11.46 22.27
CA VAL A 443 -14.49 -10.82 21.83
C VAL A 443 -14.44 -9.33 22.08
N GLU A 444 -13.99 -8.90 23.27
CA GLU A 444 -13.85 -7.48 23.62
C GLU A 444 -12.86 -6.75 22.71
N GLU A 445 -11.68 -7.33 22.47
CA GLU A 445 -10.68 -6.77 21.56
C GLU A 445 -11.23 -6.63 20.13
N ARG A 446 -11.81 -7.71 19.59
CA ARG A 446 -12.39 -7.69 18.25
C ARG A 446 -13.54 -6.71 18.09
N LEU A 447 -14.43 -6.62 19.09
CA LEU A 447 -15.52 -5.64 19.06
C LEU A 447 -14.95 -4.23 19.14
N LYS A 448 -13.96 -3.97 19.99
CA LYS A 448 -13.32 -2.64 20.06
C LYS A 448 -12.75 -2.21 18.71
N ASP A 449 -12.06 -3.10 18.00
CA ASP A 449 -11.54 -2.83 16.66
C ASP A 449 -12.66 -2.48 15.69
N VAL A 450 -13.68 -3.35 15.60
CA VAL A 450 -14.81 -3.19 14.67
C VAL A 450 -15.61 -1.92 14.95
N LEU A 451 -15.89 -1.63 16.22
CA LEU A 451 -16.65 -0.46 16.65
C LEU A 451 -15.88 0.84 16.41
N SER A 452 -14.55 0.79 16.25
CA SER A 452 -13.74 1.96 15.92
C SER A 452 -13.71 2.26 14.39
N ILE A 453 -13.93 1.26 13.54
CA ILE A 453 -13.88 1.40 12.07
C ILE A 453 -15.24 1.56 11.43
N VAL A 454 -16.25 0.80 11.89
CA VAL A 454 -17.57 0.76 11.26
C VAL A 454 -18.24 2.14 11.24
N PRO A 455 -18.22 2.93 12.33
CA PRO A 455 -18.78 4.28 12.31
C PRO A 455 -18.02 5.21 11.36
N LYS A 456 -16.69 5.11 11.28
CA LYS A 456 -15.85 5.92 10.36
C LYS A 456 -16.20 5.66 8.91
N TRP A 457 -16.50 4.40 8.57
CA TRP A 457 -16.95 4.00 7.24
C TRP A 457 -18.42 4.33 6.96
N GLY A 458 -19.19 4.75 7.98
CA GLY A 458 -20.64 4.87 7.88
C GLY A 458 -21.33 3.55 7.55
N ALA A 459 -20.69 2.43 7.90
CA ALA A 459 -21.14 1.09 7.56
C ALA A 459 -22.30 0.63 8.44
N VAL A 460 -23.13 -0.27 7.90
CA VAL A 460 -24.13 -1.01 8.67
C VAL A 460 -23.44 -2.21 9.33
N LEU A 461 -23.55 -2.32 10.65
CA LEU A 461 -23.07 -3.50 11.37
C LEU A 461 -24.17 -4.55 11.44
N LEU A 462 -23.85 -5.79 11.11
CA LEU A 462 -24.71 -6.94 11.30
C LEU A 462 -24.01 -7.94 12.23
N LEU A 463 -24.59 -8.21 13.39
CA LEU A 463 -24.23 -9.37 14.21
C LEU A 463 -25.23 -10.49 13.91
N ASP A 464 -24.80 -11.44 13.10
CA ASP A 464 -25.60 -12.58 12.68
C ASP A 464 -25.51 -13.71 13.71
N GLU A 465 -26.65 -14.32 14.03
CA GLU A 465 -26.78 -15.37 15.05
C GLU A 465 -26.21 -14.93 16.41
N ALA A 466 -26.63 -13.73 16.84
CA ALA A 466 -26.17 -13.11 18.08
C ALA A 466 -26.77 -13.74 19.34
N ASP A 467 -27.64 -14.76 19.21
CA ASP A 467 -28.30 -15.42 20.33
C ASP A 467 -27.32 -16.03 21.34
N VAL A 468 -26.17 -16.53 20.87
CA VAL A 468 -25.09 -17.06 21.74
C VAL A 468 -24.57 -16.01 22.74
N PHE A 469 -24.58 -14.73 22.36
CA PHE A 469 -24.06 -13.64 23.21
C PHE A 469 -25.14 -12.91 24.00
N MET A 470 -26.41 -13.09 23.63
CA MET A 470 -27.54 -12.40 24.27
C MET A 470 -28.33 -13.31 25.23
N GLU A 471 -27.95 -14.57 25.36
CA GLU A 471 -28.66 -15.53 26.19
C GLU A 471 -28.57 -15.18 27.69
N ALA A 472 -29.65 -15.41 28.45
CA ALA A 472 -29.79 -14.98 29.84
C ALA A 472 -28.62 -15.42 30.74
N ARG A 473 -28.24 -14.56 31.69
CA ARG A 473 -27.16 -14.86 32.65
C ARG A 473 -27.45 -16.12 33.48
N ASN A 474 -26.40 -16.89 33.78
CA ASN A 474 -26.47 -18.09 34.62
C ASN A 474 -25.51 -17.93 35.82
N SER A 475 -25.93 -18.33 37.02
CA SER A 475 -25.13 -18.24 38.26
C SER A 475 -23.84 -19.05 38.23
N THR A 476 -23.75 -20.04 37.34
CA THR A 476 -22.61 -20.97 37.24
C THR A 476 -21.63 -20.63 36.12
N ASP A 477 -22.00 -19.74 35.19
CA ASP A 477 -21.21 -19.44 33.99
C ASP A 477 -20.72 -17.98 34.01
N LEU A 478 -19.57 -17.78 34.64
CA LEU A 478 -18.93 -16.46 34.74
C LEU A 478 -18.52 -15.90 33.38
N ALA A 479 -18.00 -16.74 32.48
CA ALA A 479 -17.52 -16.31 31.16
C ALA A 479 -18.68 -15.80 30.29
N ARG A 480 -19.83 -16.47 30.33
CA ARG A 480 -21.05 -16.00 29.66
C ARG A 480 -21.57 -14.70 30.25
N ASN A 481 -21.58 -14.55 31.57
CA ASN A 481 -22.03 -13.31 32.20
C ASN A 481 -21.14 -12.12 31.82
N GLU A 482 -19.84 -12.37 31.63
CA GLU A 482 -18.88 -11.39 31.12
C GLU A 482 -19.18 -11.01 29.67
N LEU A 483 -19.43 -11.99 28.78
CA LEU A 483 -19.83 -11.75 27.39
C LEU A 483 -21.11 -10.90 27.29
N VAL A 484 -22.15 -11.26 28.05
CA VAL A 484 -23.41 -10.49 28.12
C VAL A 484 -23.11 -9.05 28.56
N SER A 485 -22.24 -8.87 29.55
CA SER A 485 -21.86 -7.53 30.05
C SER A 485 -21.09 -6.71 29.00
N ILE A 486 -20.17 -7.34 28.26
CA ILE A 486 -19.44 -6.69 27.15
C ILE A 486 -20.43 -6.22 26.08
N PHE A 487 -21.36 -7.06 25.66
CA PHE A 487 -22.35 -6.72 24.62
C PHE A 487 -23.29 -5.60 25.07
N LEU A 488 -23.80 -5.61 26.32
CA LEU A 488 -24.64 -4.52 26.83
C LEU A 488 -23.91 -3.18 26.80
N ARG A 489 -22.61 -3.16 27.13
CA ARG A 489 -21.78 -1.95 27.02
C ARG A 489 -21.61 -1.53 25.56
N VAL A 490 -21.35 -2.47 24.66
CA VAL A 490 -21.21 -2.17 23.22
C VAL A 490 -22.47 -1.54 22.66
N LEU A 491 -23.64 -2.11 22.97
CA LEU A 491 -24.93 -1.57 22.52
C LEU A 491 -25.22 -0.18 23.10
N GLU A 492 -24.73 0.12 24.29
CA GLU A 492 -24.97 1.41 24.95
C GLU A 492 -24.20 2.58 24.30
N TYR A 493 -22.98 2.30 23.81
CA TYR A 493 -22.09 3.31 23.22
C TYR A 493 -21.98 3.22 21.69
N TYR A 494 -22.72 2.33 21.05
CA TYR A 494 -22.61 2.17 19.60
C TYR A 494 -23.16 3.38 18.83
N GLU A 495 -22.35 3.90 17.91
CA GLU A 495 -22.72 5.00 17.04
C GLU A 495 -22.91 4.50 15.59
N GLY A 496 -24.15 4.36 15.12
CA GLY A 496 -24.41 3.86 13.77
C GLY A 496 -25.70 3.08 13.65
N ILE A 497 -25.80 2.25 12.61
CA ILE A 497 -26.91 1.30 12.43
C ILE A 497 -26.38 -0.10 12.74
N LEU A 498 -27.04 -0.78 13.68
CA LEU A 498 -26.69 -2.14 14.10
C LEU A 498 -27.92 -3.05 13.97
N PHE A 499 -27.75 -4.12 13.20
CA PHE A 499 -28.70 -5.23 13.15
C PHE A 499 -28.18 -6.40 13.97
N LEU A 500 -29.06 -6.94 14.80
CA LEU A 500 -28.85 -8.19 15.53
C LEU A 500 -29.83 -9.22 14.96
N THR A 501 -29.38 -10.42 14.61
CA THR A 501 -30.29 -11.51 14.26
C THR A 501 -30.32 -12.55 15.37
N SER A 502 -31.52 -13.08 15.65
CA SER A 502 -31.69 -14.16 16.63
C SER A 502 -32.78 -15.13 16.18
N ASN A 503 -32.49 -16.43 16.34
CA ASN A 503 -33.47 -17.50 16.16
C ASN A 503 -34.14 -17.90 17.49
N ARG A 504 -33.60 -17.46 18.64
CA ARG A 504 -34.00 -17.91 20.00
C ARG A 504 -34.28 -16.72 20.91
N ALA A 505 -35.21 -15.87 20.51
CA ALA A 505 -35.53 -14.64 21.22
C ALA A 505 -36.05 -14.83 22.65
N GLU A 506 -36.63 -16.01 22.95
CA GLU A 506 -37.28 -16.31 24.24
C GLU A 506 -36.28 -16.43 25.40
N ASN A 507 -35.03 -16.79 25.11
CA ASN A 507 -33.98 -17.00 26.12
C ASN A 507 -33.07 -15.78 26.30
N MET A 508 -33.45 -14.63 25.75
CA MET A 508 -32.63 -13.43 25.77
C MET A 508 -32.59 -12.79 27.16
N ASP A 509 -31.43 -12.28 27.57
CA ASP A 509 -31.30 -11.51 28.80
C ASP A 509 -32.19 -10.25 28.73
N PRO A 510 -33.09 -10.02 29.72
CA PRO A 510 -33.99 -8.87 29.70
C PRO A 510 -33.29 -7.50 29.61
N ALA A 511 -32.02 -7.40 30.01
CA ALA A 511 -31.26 -6.15 29.95
C ALA A 511 -31.00 -5.65 28.51
N PHE A 512 -31.15 -6.53 27.49
CA PHE A 512 -31.08 -6.12 26.09
C PHE A 512 -32.29 -5.31 25.64
N GLU A 513 -33.48 -5.53 26.24
CA GLU A 513 -34.70 -4.86 25.83
C GLU A 513 -34.61 -3.34 25.97
N SER A 514 -33.90 -2.86 27.00
CA SER A 514 -33.73 -1.41 27.24
C SER A 514 -32.76 -0.73 26.27
N ARG A 515 -32.01 -1.49 25.45
CA ARG A 515 -30.98 -0.99 24.52
C ARG A 515 -31.36 -1.21 23.05
N ILE A 516 -32.40 -2.00 22.80
CA ILE A 516 -32.93 -2.27 21.46
C ILE A 516 -34.02 -1.24 21.16
N HIS A 517 -33.81 -0.46 20.10
CA HIS A 517 -34.74 0.60 19.72
C HIS A 517 -35.94 0.04 18.95
N VAL A 518 -35.68 -0.94 18.09
CA VAL A 518 -36.70 -1.58 17.27
C VAL A 518 -36.51 -3.07 17.31
N SER A 519 -37.60 -3.80 17.52
CA SER A 519 -37.60 -5.22 17.32
C SER A 519 -38.60 -5.65 16.27
N ILE A 520 -38.13 -6.48 15.35
CA ILE A 520 -38.85 -6.96 14.19
C ILE A 520 -39.05 -8.46 14.36
N CYS A 521 -40.31 -8.88 14.48
CA CYS A 521 -40.68 -10.28 14.54
C CYS A 521 -41.06 -10.75 13.13
N TYR A 522 -40.33 -11.75 12.64
CA TYR A 522 -40.61 -12.45 11.39
C TYR A 522 -41.42 -13.71 11.72
N PRO A 523 -42.69 -13.76 11.33
CA PRO A 523 -43.49 -14.99 11.47
C PRO A 523 -43.01 -16.06 10.48
N GLU A 524 -43.52 -17.28 10.66
CA GLU A 524 -43.45 -18.30 9.61
C GLU A 524 -44.08 -17.79 8.31
N LEU A 525 -43.53 -18.22 7.17
CA LEU A 525 -44.00 -17.74 5.87
C LEU A 525 -45.40 -18.28 5.58
N THR A 526 -46.36 -17.40 5.31
CA THR A 526 -47.69 -17.80 4.85
C THR A 526 -47.65 -18.32 3.41
N GLU A 527 -48.67 -19.06 2.99
CA GLU A 527 -48.82 -19.53 1.60
C GLU A 527 -48.74 -18.37 0.60
N THR A 528 -49.38 -17.24 0.89
CA THR A 528 -49.32 -16.01 0.09
C THR A 528 -47.90 -15.45 -0.03
N THR A 529 -47.15 -15.39 1.07
CA THR A 529 -45.75 -14.92 1.08
C THR A 529 -44.84 -15.89 0.33
N ARG A 530 -45.04 -17.20 0.49
CA ARG A 530 -44.28 -18.23 -0.27
C ARG A 530 -44.54 -18.11 -1.76
N ARG A 531 -45.80 -17.91 -2.17
CA ARG A 531 -46.17 -17.65 -3.57
C ARG A 531 -45.42 -16.44 -4.14
N GLN A 532 -45.34 -15.35 -3.38
CA GLN A 532 -44.58 -14.16 -3.79
C GLN A 532 -43.08 -14.44 -3.95
N ILE A 533 -42.49 -15.16 -3.00
CA ILE A 533 -41.07 -15.55 -3.05
C ILE A 533 -40.79 -16.44 -4.27
N TRP A 534 -41.66 -17.41 -4.56
CA TRP A 534 -41.57 -18.24 -5.76
C TRP A 534 -41.62 -17.39 -7.03
N MET A 535 -42.62 -16.51 -7.16
CA MET A 535 -42.73 -15.62 -8.33
C MET A 535 -41.47 -14.77 -8.52
N GLN A 536 -40.91 -14.24 -7.43
CA GLN A 536 -39.70 -13.43 -7.49
C GLN A 536 -38.48 -14.22 -7.96
N PHE A 537 -38.27 -15.44 -7.48
CA PHE A 537 -37.15 -16.27 -7.95
C PHE A 537 -37.36 -16.82 -9.36
N LEU A 538 -38.59 -17.11 -9.75
CA LEU A 538 -38.95 -17.58 -11.10
C LEU A 538 -38.89 -16.46 -12.14
N ALA A 539 -38.86 -15.19 -11.74
CA ALA A 539 -38.62 -14.06 -12.64
C ALA A 539 -37.16 -13.98 -13.14
N ALA A 540 -36.29 -14.88 -12.70
CA ALA A 540 -34.94 -15.02 -13.22
C ALA A 540 -34.93 -15.43 -14.71
N PRO A 541 -33.91 -15.02 -15.49
CA PRO A 541 -33.76 -15.48 -16.87
C PRO A 541 -33.60 -17.01 -16.93
N ASN A 542 -34.04 -17.62 -18.04
CA ASN A 542 -33.99 -19.08 -18.31
C ASN A 542 -34.91 -19.95 -17.44
N VAL A 543 -35.99 -19.38 -16.93
CA VAL A 543 -37.07 -20.11 -16.24
C VAL A 543 -38.34 -20.02 -17.07
N GLU A 544 -39.02 -21.15 -17.28
CA GLU A 544 -40.32 -21.16 -17.94
C GLU A 544 -41.37 -20.46 -17.09
N LYS A 545 -42.36 -19.83 -17.74
CA LYS A 545 -43.47 -19.20 -17.01
C LYS A 545 -44.37 -20.26 -16.41
N PHE A 546 -44.43 -20.31 -15.08
CA PHE A 546 -45.34 -21.21 -14.38
C PHE A 546 -46.76 -20.65 -14.44
N SER A 547 -47.75 -21.52 -14.62
CA SER A 547 -49.17 -21.20 -14.51
C SER A 547 -49.53 -20.79 -13.09
N ASN A 548 -50.67 -20.10 -12.91
CA ASN A 548 -51.12 -19.68 -11.59
C ASN A 548 -51.38 -20.89 -10.68
N GLU A 549 -51.91 -21.96 -11.25
CA GLU A 549 -52.24 -23.22 -10.60
C GLU A 549 -50.96 -23.91 -10.10
N GLN A 550 -49.92 -23.99 -10.94
CA GLN A 550 -48.61 -24.54 -10.57
C GLN A 550 -47.95 -23.76 -9.43
N LEU A 551 -48.04 -22.42 -9.48
CA LEU A 551 -47.55 -21.54 -8.41
C LEU A 551 -48.31 -21.74 -7.10
N ASP A 552 -49.63 -22.00 -7.14
CA ASP A 552 -50.44 -22.27 -5.95
C ASP A 552 -50.07 -23.63 -5.35
N GLU A 553 -49.79 -24.64 -6.17
CA GLU A 553 -49.36 -25.96 -5.68
C GLU A 553 -48.03 -25.90 -4.91
N ILE A 554 -47.02 -25.24 -5.47
CA ILE A 554 -45.71 -25.13 -4.81
C ILE A 554 -45.71 -24.17 -3.61
N ALA A 555 -46.67 -23.24 -3.54
CA ALA A 555 -46.84 -22.33 -2.41
C ALA A 555 -47.44 -23.02 -1.17
N LYS A 556 -48.21 -24.09 -1.36
CA LYS A 556 -48.78 -24.91 -0.27
C LYS A 556 -47.70 -25.63 0.54
N LEU A 557 -46.56 -25.92 -0.08
CA LEU A 557 -45.43 -26.59 0.60
C LEU A 557 -44.83 -25.65 1.67
N GLU A 558 -44.67 -26.17 2.89
CA GLU A 558 -44.11 -25.42 4.02
C GLU A 558 -42.58 -25.30 3.91
N LEU A 559 -42.13 -24.52 2.93
CA LEU A 559 -40.73 -24.24 2.68
C LEU A 559 -40.38 -22.81 3.08
N ASN A 560 -39.24 -22.64 3.77
CA ASN A 560 -38.66 -21.33 4.00
C ASN A 560 -37.96 -20.78 2.74
N GLY A 561 -37.65 -19.49 2.71
CA GLY A 561 -37.07 -18.84 1.54
C GLY A 561 -35.71 -19.43 1.10
N ARG A 562 -34.91 -19.90 2.06
CA ARG A 562 -33.63 -20.59 1.78
C ARG A 562 -33.88 -21.94 1.11
N GLN A 563 -34.87 -22.70 1.59
CA GLN A 563 -35.25 -23.98 1.00
C GLN A 563 -35.78 -23.81 -0.43
N ILE A 564 -36.62 -22.80 -0.67
CA ILE A 564 -37.15 -22.46 -2.01
C ILE A 564 -35.98 -22.14 -2.97
N LYS A 565 -35.07 -21.25 -2.56
CA LYS A 565 -33.89 -20.89 -3.36
C LYS A 565 -33.03 -22.11 -3.69
N ASN A 566 -32.83 -23.02 -2.74
CA ASN A 566 -32.07 -24.24 -2.95
C ASN A 566 -32.75 -25.17 -3.96
N VAL A 567 -34.08 -25.32 -3.91
CA VAL A 567 -34.83 -26.12 -4.90
C VAL A 567 -34.60 -25.57 -6.30
N LEU A 568 -34.78 -24.25 -6.49
CA LEU A 568 -34.59 -23.62 -7.79
C LEU A 568 -33.16 -23.70 -8.30
N ARG A 569 -32.17 -23.58 -7.41
CA ARG A 569 -30.77 -23.72 -7.80
C ARG A 569 -30.46 -25.13 -8.29
N THR A 570 -30.98 -26.16 -7.63
CA THR A 570 -30.81 -27.55 -8.08
C THR A 570 -31.58 -27.81 -9.37
N ALA A 571 -32.78 -27.24 -9.53
CA ALA A 571 -33.53 -27.33 -10.78
C ALA A 571 -32.79 -26.67 -11.96
N HIS A 572 -32.11 -25.53 -11.73
CA HIS A 572 -31.23 -24.93 -12.73
C HIS A 572 -30.07 -25.84 -13.14
N LEU A 573 -29.46 -26.55 -12.19
CA LEU A 573 -28.38 -27.49 -12.52
C LEU A 573 -28.89 -28.66 -13.36
N LEU A 574 -30.10 -29.18 -13.07
CA LEU A 574 -30.73 -30.23 -13.85
C LEU A 574 -31.03 -29.76 -15.28
N ALA A 575 -31.69 -28.61 -15.41
CA ALA A 575 -32.01 -28.04 -16.72
C ALA A 575 -30.75 -27.69 -17.53
N GLN A 576 -29.67 -27.24 -16.87
CA GLN A 576 -28.40 -26.95 -17.52
C GLN A 576 -27.73 -28.20 -18.10
N GLU A 577 -27.78 -29.34 -17.40
CA GLU A 577 -27.29 -30.63 -17.91
C GLU A 577 -28.09 -31.06 -19.16
N GLU A 578 -29.39 -30.80 -19.17
CA GLU A 578 -30.29 -31.12 -20.27
C GLU A 578 -30.30 -30.07 -21.39
N ASN A 579 -29.54 -28.96 -21.23
CA ASN A 579 -29.54 -27.79 -22.13
C ASN A 579 -30.94 -27.18 -22.35
N THR A 580 -31.80 -27.24 -21.33
CA THR A 580 -33.17 -26.71 -21.34
C THR A 580 -33.32 -25.53 -20.36
N SER A 581 -34.44 -24.81 -20.46
CA SER A 581 -34.87 -23.86 -19.41
C SER A 581 -35.51 -24.60 -18.24
N VAL A 582 -35.45 -24.02 -17.04
CA VAL A 582 -36.07 -24.62 -15.86
C VAL A 582 -37.58 -24.71 -16.05
N SER A 583 -38.09 -25.94 -16.11
CA SER A 583 -39.50 -26.25 -16.22
C SER A 583 -40.11 -26.52 -14.84
N TYR A 584 -41.43 -26.55 -14.80
CA TYR A 584 -42.16 -26.99 -13.60
C TYR A 584 -41.85 -28.45 -13.25
N GLY A 585 -41.60 -29.30 -14.27
CA GLY A 585 -41.23 -30.70 -14.08
C GLY A 585 -39.92 -30.87 -13.31
N ASP A 586 -38.92 -30.02 -13.59
CA ASP A 586 -37.63 -30.04 -12.88
C ASP A 586 -37.81 -29.72 -11.39
N VAL A 587 -38.63 -28.71 -11.09
CA VAL A 587 -38.94 -28.33 -9.71
C VAL A 587 -39.67 -29.47 -8.99
N GLN A 588 -40.64 -30.13 -9.64
CA GLN A 588 -41.32 -31.30 -9.08
C GLN A 588 -40.36 -32.47 -8.82
N THR A 589 -39.46 -32.76 -9.75
CA THR A 589 -38.43 -33.79 -9.57
C THR A 589 -37.58 -33.51 -8.33
N ILE A 590 -37.07 -32.29 -8.18
CA ILE A 590 -36.27 -31.92 -7.00
C ILE A 590 -37.08 -31.98 -5.69
N LEU A 591 -38.35 -31.57 -5.72
CA LEU A 591 -39.23 -31.66 -4.56
C LEU A 591 -39.50 -33.13 -4.15
N SER A 592 -39.70 -34.02 -5.12
CA SER A 592 -39.91 -35.45 -4.88
C SER A 592 -38.68 -36.17 -4.30
N LEU A 593 -37.49 -35.77 -4.73
CA LEU A 593 -36.22 -36.28 -4.20
C LEU A 593 -35.95 -35.83 -2.76
N ARG A 594 -36.57 -34.73 -2.33
CA ARG A 594 -36.45 -34.20 -0.96
C ARG A 594 -37.40 -34.86 0.03
N SER A 595 -38.49 -35.45 -0.43
CA SER A 595 -39.55 -36.03 0.41
C SER A 595 -39.23 -37.42 0.98
N VAL A 596 -37.96 -37.68 1.36
CA VAL A 596 -37.51 -38.93 2.02
C VAL A 596 -37.19 -38.68 3.49
#